data_AF-A0A7Z7LFE5-F1
#
_entry.id   AF-A0A7Z7LFE5-F1
#
_cell.length_a   1.000
_cell.length_b   1.000
_cell.length_c   1.000
_cell.angle_alpha   90.00
_cell.angle_beta   90.00
_cell.angle_gamma   90.00
#
_symmetry.space_group_name_H-M   'P 1'
#
loop_
_entity.id
_entity.type
_entity.pdbx_description
1 polymer ?
#
loop_
_entity_poly.entity_id
_entity_poly.type
_entity_poly.pdbx_seq_one_letter_code
_entity_poly.pdbx_strand_id
1 'polypeptide(L)'
;MGRKLLRVFGLAVVLCMLLGSSTLLSQSYYLGTSANGYQVPRDGGLKLEPIPGKENWYAITIDFNEDNRDPMYDGHYYKVTDGTWNADGCWGVDNYAFQPAPVKKLKDGTVVGLGSIYIQENCRLQILFDANTKTIYDDYLQRFPTPRIYGDFNEAMGRGANWSMTDESALVLTDPNADGVFNGFYKLPAYTGSGDGYMMVTVLSTRFNTQYYFFGAVEQYKFDGTPAGMGMASYLKPLVDTIYEFQYDGSTHVTTFTECVTDQVVQLPLPVVYGDFNGWNIEGPKAITLAKDGENTYSTVLKLPAYTGEGSGYMMLVCLSKKFYNDQWGMRWGAEEQYIFDGTRAGMGQVSYLKPSAETSYKLTYNSLTHVTTVEEVK
;
A
#
# COMPACT_ATOMS: atom_id res chain seq x y z
N MET A 1 -30.37 -59.04 -48.59
CA MET A 1 -30.73 -58.51 -47.25
C MET A 1 -29.54 -58.01 -46.41
N GLY A 2 -28.28 -58.03 -46.87
CA GLY A 2 -27.11 -57.76 -46.03
C GLY A 2 -26.52 -56.33 -46.00
N ARG A 3 -26.93 -55.41 -46.89
CA ARG A 3 -26.34 -54.06 -46.96
C ARG A 3 -27.05 -52.98 -46.13
N LYS A 4 -28.33 -53.19 -45.77
CA LYS A 4 -29.08 -52.24 -44.91
C LYS A 4 -28.79 -52.42 -43.42
N LEU A 5 -28.60 -53.66 -42.95
CA LEU A 5 -28.25 -53.94 -41.55
C LEU A 5 -26.85 -53.44 -41.16
N LEU A 6 -25.87 -53.53 -42.07
CA LEU A 6 -24.51 -53.02 -41.81
C LEU A 6 -24.45 -51.48 -41.67
N ARG A 7 -25.30 -50.75 -42.40
CA ARG A 7 -25.36 -49.28 -42.30
C ARG A 7 -26.03 -48.81 -41.02
N VAL A 8 -27.03 -49.53 -40.53
CA VAL A 8 -27.69 -49.20 -39.25
C VAL A 8 -26.77 -49.51 -38.07
N PHE A 9 -25.99 -50.60 -38.13
CA PHE A 9 -24.99 -50.91 -37.10
C PHE A 9 -23.82 -49.92 -37.10
N GLY A 10 -23.33 -49.52 -38.28
CA GLY A 10 -22.27 -48.51 -38.40
C GLY A 10 -22.70 -47.13 -37.90
N LEU A 11 -23.95 -46.73 -38.15
CA LEU A 11 -24.48 -45.45 -37.66
C LEU A 11 -24.71 -45.47 -36.14
N ALA A 12 -25.17 -46.59 -35.58
CA ALA A 12 -25.37 -46.73 -34.13
C ALA A 12 -24.04 -46.74 -33.35
N VAL A 13 -23.00 -47.37 -33.89
CA VAL A 13 -21.65 -47.36 -33.28
C VAL A 13 -21.02 -45.96 -33.35
N VAL A 14 -21.22 -45.22 -34.45
CA VAL A 14 -20.76 -43.82 -34.55
C VAL A 14 -21.57 -42.89 -33.64
N LEU A 15 -22.88 -43.12 -33.46
CA LEU A 15 -23.71 -42.36 -32.51
C LEU A 15 -23.33 -42.68 -31.06
N CYS A 16 -23.01 -43.94 -30.72
CA CYS A 16 -22.52 -44.32 -29.40
C CYS A 16 -21.09 -43.81 -29.13
N MET A 17 -20.24 -43.69 -30.15
CA MET A 17 -18.92 -43.04 -30.02
C MET A 17 -19.04 -41.51 -29.91
N LEU A 18 -20.00 -40.88 -30.60
CA LEU A 18 -20.27 -39.44 -30.48
C LEU A 18 -20.95 -39.07 -29.15
N LEU A 19 -21.78 -39.95 -28.58
CA LEU A 19 -22.38 -39.78 -27.25
C LEU A 19 -21.44 -40.19 -26.11
N GLY A 20 -20.35 -40.91 -26.40
CA GLY A 20 -19.33 -41.32 -25.44
C GLY A 20 -18.11 -40.39 -25.35
N SER A 21 -18.10 -39.26 -26.08
CA SER A 21 -16.90 -38.41 -26.23
C SER A 21 -17.02 -37.00 -25.62
N SER A 22 -18.02 -36.73 -24.78
CA SER A 22 -18.15 -35.41 -24.11
C SER A 22 -18.24 -35.46 -22.59
N THR A 23 -17.94 -36.59 -21.96
CA THR A 23 -17.40 -36.54 -20.60
C THR A 23 -15.92 -36.16 -20.71
N LEU A 24 -15.64 -34.91 -21.09
CA LEU A 24 -14.45 -34.25 -20.59
C LEU A 24 -14.53 -34.45 -19.06
N LEU A 25 -13.62 -35.25 -18.50
CA LEU A 25 -13.47 -35.37 -17.06
C LEU A 25 -13.31 -33.94 -16.55
N SER A 26 -14.37 -33.38 -15.96
CA SER A 26 -14.29 -32.05 -15.36
C SER A 26 -13.23 -32.14 -14.28
N GLN A 27 -12.10 -31.46 -14.51
CA GLN A 27 -11.02 -31.38 -13.53
C GLN A 27 -11.63 -30.93 -12.21
N SER A 28 -11.41 -31.71 -11.16
CA SER A 28 -11.84 -31.34 -9.82
C SER A 28 -10.74 -30.53 -9.15
N TYR A 29 -11.16 -29.55 -8.36
CA TYR A 29 -10.26 -28.72 -7.58
C TYR A 29 -10.59 -28.88 -6.09
N TYR A 30 -9.56 -28.79 -5.26
CA TYR A 30 -9.66 -29.02 -3.83
C TYR A 30 -8.93 -27.92 -3.05
N LEU A 31 -9.48 -27.57 -1.89
CA LEU A 31 -8.85 -26.69 -0.94
C LEU A 31 -7.93 -27.52 -0.04
N GLY A 32 -6.62 -27.26 -0.12
CA GLY A 32 -5.67 -27.75 0.87
C GLY A 32 -5.50 -26.69 1.94
N THR A 33 -5.88 -26.99 3.19
CA THR A 33 -5.93 -25.98 4.26
C THR A 33 -5.68 -26.59 5.65
N SER A 34 -5.36 -25.75 6.63
CA SER A 34 -5.28 -26.17 8.03
C SER A 34 -6.57 -26.88 8.49
N ALA A 35 -7.73 -26.44 7.97
CA ALA A 35 -9.02 -26.97 8.38
C ALA A 35 -9.30 -28.44 8.00
N ASN A 36 -8.55 -28.99 7.05
CA ASN A 36 -8.61 -30.41 6.69
C ASN A 36 -7.27 -31.12 6.86
N GLY A 37 -6.36 -30.56 7.67
CA GLY A 37 -5.02 -31.11 7.86
C GLY A 37 -4.23 -31.22 6.55
N TYR A 38 -4.50 -30.35 5.57
CA TYR A 38 -3.84 -30.31 4.27
C TYR A 38 -4.02 -31.58 3.41
N GLN A 39 -5.15 -32.28 3.57
CA GLN A 39 -5.47 -33.47 2.78
C GLN A 39 -5.90 -33.14 1.34
N VAL A 40 -5.14 -33.60 0.34
CA VAL A 40 -5.37 -33.29 -1.09
C VAL A 40 -5.06 -34.49 -2.03
N PRO A 41 -6.11 -35.18 -2.53
CA PRO A 41 -7.09 -35.84 -1.70
C PRO A 41 -6.58 -37.26 -1.37
N ARG A 42 -6.61 -37.67 -0.11
CA ARG A 42 -7.22 -38.97 0.22
C ARG A 42 -7.76 -38.90 1.63
N ASP A 43 -8.98 -39.42 1.79
CA ASP A 43 -9.94 -39.30 2.91
C ASP A 43 -10.87 -38.07 2.91
N GLY A 44 -11.13 -37.45 1.75
CA GLY A 44 -12.26 -36.51 1.58
C GLY A 44 -11.89 -35.03 1.55
N GLY A 45 -10.78 -34.69 0.87
CA GLY A 45 -10.35 -33.31 0.66
C GLY A 45 -11.49 -32.36 0.28
N LEU A 46 -11.39 -31.10 0.70
CA LEU A 46 -12.45 -30.10 0.58
C LEU A 46 -12.63 -29.69 -0.88
N LYS A 47 -13.54 -30.37 -1.59
CA LYS A 47 -13.78 -30.16 -3.03
C LYS A 47 -14.46 -28.81 -3.28
N LEU A 48 -13.96 -28.06 -4.26
CA LEU A 48 -14.63 -26.87 -4.78
C LEU A 48 -15.72 -27.28 -5.78
N GLU A 49 -16.88 -26.64 -5.68
CA GLU A 49 -18.04 -26.90 -6.53
C GLU A 49 -18.10 -25.93 -7.71
N PRO A 50 -18.46 -26.37 -8.92
CA PRO A 50 -18.63 -25.49 -10.07
C PRO A 50 -19.67 -24.39 -9.80
N ILE A 51 -19.39 -23.17 -10.25
CA ILE A 51 -20.32 -22.05 -10.14
C ILE A 51 -21.29 -22.05 -11.34
N PRO A 52 -22.62 -22.19 -11.10
CA PRO A 52 -23.59 -22.19 -12.19
C PRO A 52 -23.52 -20.92 -13.04
N GLY A 53 -23.47 -21.08 -14.37
CA GLY A 53 -23.43 -19.96 -15.32
C GLY A 53 -22.06 -19.28 -15.46
N LYS A 54 -21.01 -19.79 -14.81
CA LYS A 54 -19.64 -19.26 -14.94
C LYS A 54 -18.67 -20.42 -15.23
N GLU A 55 -18.39 -20.63 -16.52
CA GLU A 55 -17.58 -21.75 -16.99
C GLU A 55 -16.17 -21.74 -16.39
N ASN A 56 -15.68 -22.91 -15.95
CA ASN A 56 -14.36 -23.09 -15.31
C ASN A 56 -14.15 -22.31 -14.01
N TRP A 57 -15.21 -21.83 -13.38
CA TRP A 57 -15.15 -21.25 -12.04
C TRP A 57 -15.68 -22.21 -11.00
N TYR A 58 -14.99 -22.26 -9.87
CA TYR A 58 -15.30 -23.16 -8.76
C TYR A 58 -15.32 -22.37 -7.45
N ALA A 59 -16.11 -22.81 -6.48
CA ALA A 59 -16.23 -22.16 -5.18
C ALA A 59 -16.34 -23.15 -4.03
N ILE A 60 -15.91 -22.70 -2.85
CA ILE A 60 -16.17 -23.38 -1.58
C ILE A 60 -16.38 -22.33 -0.49
N THR A 61 -17.25 -22.63 0.47
CA THR A 61 -17.34 -21.87 1.71
C THR A 61 -16.73 -22.68 2.84
N ILE A 62 -15.80 -22.08 3.56
CA ILE A 62 -15.15 -22.67 4.72
C ILE A 62 -15.42 -21.82 5.96
N ASP A 63 -15.53 -22.46 7.11
CA ASP A 63 -15.63 -21.79 8.41
C ASP A 63 -14.31 -21.97 9.14
N PHE A 64 -13.47 -20.94 9.11
CA PHE A 64 -12.22 -20.87 9.85
C PHE A 64 -12.51 -20.51 11.30
N ASN A 65 -12.17 -21.40 12.24
CA ASN A 65 -12.50 -21.30 13.65
C ASN A 65 -11.34 -21.79 14.53
N GLU A 66 -11.47 -21.73 15.85
CA GLU A 66 -10.37 -22.05 16.77
C GLU A 66 -9.85 -23.49 16.62
N ASP A 67 -10.74 -24.43 16.32
CA ASP A 67 -10.42 -25.86 16.28
C ASP A 67 -9.60 -26.26 15.06
N ASN A 68 -9.55 -25.40 14.04
CA ASN A 68 -9.05 -25.74 12.71
C ASN A 68 -7.90 -24.82 12.22
N ARG A 69 -7.30 -24.10 13.19
CA ARG A 69 -6.07 -23.30 13.03
C ARG A 69 -4.85 -24.19 12.83
N ASP A 70 -3.87 -23.67 12.12
CA ASP A 70 -2.57 -24.31 11.94
C ASP A 70 -1.84 -24.44 13.30
N PRO A 71 -1.44 -25.65 13.70
CA PRO A 71 -0.87 -25.88 15.03
C PRO A 71 0.58 -25.37 15.17
N MET A 72 1.27 -25.08 14.06
CA MET A 72 2.68 -24.68 14.08
C MET A 72 2.84 -23.17 14.12
N TYR A 73 2.09 -22.45 13.29
CA TYR A 73 2.27 -21.00 13.10
C TYR A 73 1.06 -20.16 13.49
N ASP A 74 -0.03 -20.80 13.93
CA ASP A 74 -1.31 -20.17 14.26
C ASP A 74 -1.99 -19.47 13.07
N GLY A 75 -3.32 -19.42 13.07
CA GLY A 75 -4.14 -18.89 11.97
C GLY A 75 -4.44 -19.93 10.90
N HIS A 76 -4.91 -19.47 9.75
CA HIS A 76 -5.47 -20.29 8.69
C HIS A 76 -4.64 -20.15 7.43
N TYR A 77 -4.23 -21.27 6.85
CA TYR A 77 -3.47 -21.31 5.61
C TYR A 77 -4.27 -22.07 4.58
N TYR A 78 -4.25 -21.61 3.33
CA TYR A 78 -4.88 -22.36 2.26
C TYR A 78 -4.22 -22.19 0.89
N LYS A 79 -4.43 -23.20 0.06
CA LYS A 79 -4.13 -23.22 -1.38
C LYS A 79 -5.25 -23.94 -2.13
N VAL A 80 -5.43 -23.59 -3.39
CA VAL A 80 -6.28 -24.36 -4.31
C VAL A 80 -5.40 -25.35 -5.07
N THR A 81 -5.89 -26.56 -5.28
CA THR A 81 -5.13 -27.64 -5.90
C THR A 81 -5.97 -28.42 -6.89
N ASP A 82 -5.34 -29.12 -7.82
CA ASP A 82 -5.98 -30.07 -8.76
C ASP A 82 -6.20 -31.47 -8.16
N GLY A 83 -5.89 -31.62 -6.86
CA GLY A 83 -5.81 -32.91 -6.19
C GLY A 83 -4.37 -33.39 -5.97
N THR A 84 -3.36 -32.57 -6.24
CA THR A 84 -1.98 -32.89 -5.92
C THR A 84 -1.24 -31.68 -5.31
N TRP A 85 -0.11 -31.95 -4.63
CA TRP A 85 0.80 -30.93 -4.10
C TRP A 85 1.98 -30.64 -5.04
N ASN A 86 1.90 -31.07 -6.31
CA ASN A 86 2.94 -30.74 -7.28
C ASN A 86 2.88 -29.24 -7.63
N ALA A 87 3.97 -28.71 -8.19
CA ALA A 87 4.06 -27.28 -8.48
C ALA A 87 3.02 -26.82 -9.52
N ASP A 88 2.66 -27.67 -10.48
CA ASP A 88 1.75 -27.33 -11.58
C ASP A 88 0.26 -27.50 -11.22
N GLY A 89 -0.03 -28.17 -10.11
CA GLY A 89 -1.36 -28.52 -9.62
C GLY A 89 -1.69 -27.89 -8.27
N CYS A 90 -0.91 -26.90 -7.83
CA CYS A 90 -1.09 -26.22 -6.55
C CYS A 90 -0.85 -24.72 -6.68
N TRP A 91 -1.84 -23.91 -6.31
CA TRP A 91 -1.87 -22.47 -6.48
C TRP A 91 -2.12 -21.76 -5.14
N GLY A 92 -1.40 -20.67 -4.90
CA GLY A 92 -1.42 -19.95 -3.63
C GLY A 92 -1.22 -18.45 -3.80
N VAL A 93 -0.28 -17.87 -3.05
CA VAL A 93 -0.06 -16.41 -3.00
C VAL A 93 0.25 -15.78 -4.35
N ASP A 94 1.01 -16.47 -5.22
CA ASP A 94 1.35 -15.97 -6.57
C ASP A 94 0.14 -15.95 -7.51
N ASN A 95 -0.91 -16.67 -7.14
CA ASN A 95 -2.16 -16.82 -7.88
C ASN A 95 -3.32 -16.04 -7.25
N TYR A 96 -3.08 -15.37 -6.12
CA TYR A 96 -4.12 -14.65 -5.40
C TYR A 96 -4.42 -13.31 -6.09
N ALA A 97 -5.70 -13.00 -6.26
CA ALA A 97 -6.15 -11.86 -7.06
C ALA A 97 -5.81 -10.50 -6.42
N PHE A 98 -5.75 -10.43 -5.09
CA PHE A 98 -5.34 -9.22 -4.38
C PHE A 98 -3.84 -9.30 -4.07
N GLN A 99 -3.07 -8.32 -4.55
CA GLN A 99 -1.63 -8.24 -4.30
C GLN A 99 -1.29 -6.96 -3.53
N PRO A 100 -0.33 -7.01 -2.59
CA PRO A 100 0.38 -8.22 -2.14
C PRO A 100 -0.55 -9.18 -1.38
N ALA A 101 -0.44 -10.48 -1.66
CA ALA A 101 -1.23 -11.49 -0.97
C ALA A 101 -0.93 -11.55 0.53
N PRO A 102 -1.91 -11.86 1.39
CA PRO A 102 -1.68 -11.95 2.82
C PRO A 102 -0.83 -13.19 3.14
N VAL A 103 0.25 -12.96 3.87
CA VAL A 103 1.23 -13.98 4.29
C VAL A 103 1.55 -13.84 5.77
N LYS A 104 1.88 -14.96 6.43
CA LYS A 104 2.45 -14.91 7.78
C LYS A 104 3.93 -14.58 7.71
N LYS A 105 4.34 -13.58 8.49
CA LYS A 105 5.75 -13.28 8.77
C LYS A 105 6.08 -13.55 10.23
N LEU A 106 7.24 -14.14 10.49
CA LEU A 106 7.82 -14.25 11.82
C LEU A 106 8.35 -12.88 12.29
N LYS A 107 8.75 -12.79 13.56
CA LYS A 107 9.28 -11.55 14.17
C LYS A 107 10.51 -10.99 13.44
N ASP A 108 11.28 -11.86 12.79
CA ASP A 108 12.46 -11.50 12.01
C ASP A 108 12.14 -11.14 10.55
N GLY A 109 10.86 -11.14 10.16
CA GLY A 109 10.40 -10.86 8.80
C GLY A 109 10.32 -12.06 7.87
N THR A 110 10.75 -13.25 8.30
CA THR A 110 10.72 -14.47 7.50
C THR A 110 9.29 -14.86 7.15
N VAL A 111 9.00 -15.05 5.85
CA VAL A 111 7.70 -15.54 5.38
C VAL A 111 7.61 -17.05 5.60
N VAL A 112 6.50 -17.52 6.18
CA VAL A 112 6.20 -18.94 6.42
C VAL A 112 4.90 -19.36 5.69
N GLY A 113 4.59 -20.66 5.69
CA GLY A 113 3.38 -21.19 5.05
C GLY A 113 3.55 -21.65 3.61
N LEU A 114 4.80 -21.75 3.11
CA LEU A 114 5.14 -22.38 1.81
C LEU A 114 4.35 -21.82 0.61
N GLY A 115 4.09 -20.52 0.57
CA GLY A 115 3.33 -19.85 -0.49
C GLY A 115 1.81 -20.01 -0.38
N SER A 116 1.30 -20.43 0.78
CA SER A 116 -0.13 -20.48 1.08
C SER A 116 -0.65 -19.09 1.45
N ILE A 117 -1.90 -18.82 1.10
CA ILE A 117 -2.60 -17.60 1.49
C ILE A 117 -2.90 -17.69 2.99
N TYR A 118 -2.66 -16.62 3.74
CA TYR A 118 -2.77 -16.59 5.19
C TYR A 118 -3.91 -15.71 5.69
N ILE A 119 -4.66 -16.20 6.67
CA ILE A 119 -5.69 -15.44 7.39
C ILE A 119 -5.49 -15.63 8.90
N GLN A 120 -5.36 -14.54 9.66
CA GLN A 120 -5.13 -14.62 11.11
C GLN A 120 -6.43 -14.89 11.87
N GLU A 121 -7.54 -14.29 11.45
CA GLU A 121 -8.82 -14.28 12.16
C GLU A 121 -9.64 -15.53 11.88
N ASN A 122 -10.47 -15.91 12.86
CA ASN A 122 -11.55 -16.86 12.64
C ASN A 122 -12.66 -16.16 11.84
N CYS A 123 -13.02 -16.72 10.70
CA CYS A 123 -14.02 -16.15 9.81
C CYS A 123 -14.67 -17.22 8.94
N ARG A 124 -15.89 -16.94 8.49
CA ARG A 124 -16.48 -17.68 7.37
C ARG A 124 -16.00 -17.04 6.08
N LEU A 125 -15.38 -17.83 5.21
CA LEU A 125 -14.76 -17.36 3.97
C LEU A 125 -15.36 -18.07 2.76
N GLN A 126 -15.71 -17.30 1.74
CA GLN A 126 -16.06 -17.82 0.43
C GLN A 126 -14.86 -17.69 -0.50
N ILE A 127 -14.31 -18.83 -0.91
CA ILE A 127 -13.15 -18.92 -1.81
C ILE A 127 -13.65 -19.28 -3.21
N LEU A 128 -13.14 -18.60 -4.22
CA LEU A 128 -13.42 -18.84 -5.62
C LEU A 128 -12.12 -19.09 -6.38
N PHE A 129 -12.21 -19.89 -7.43
CA PHE A 129 -11.08 -20.22 -8.29
C PHE A 129 -11.48 -20.14 -9.76
N ASP A 130 -10.79 -19.28 -10.51
CA ASP A 130 -10.86 -19.26 -11.98
C ASP A 130 -9.84 -20.25 -12.53
N ALA A 131 -10.30 -21.40 -13.02
CA ALA A 131 -9.42 -22.42 -13.55
C ALA A 131 -8.81 -22.07 -14.92
N ASN A 132 -9.27 -21.03 -15.62
CA ASN A 132 -8.65 -20.60 -16.88
C ASN A 132 -7.33 -19.87 -16.60
N THR A 133 -7.34 -18.94 -15.65
CA THR A 133 -6.19 -18.11 -15.28
C THR A 133 -5.44 -18.62 -14.06
N LYS A 134 -5.98 -19.65 -13.39
CA LYS A 134 -5.53 -20.17 -12.09
C LYS A 134 -5.58 -19.10 -11.00
N THR A 135 -6.53 -18.17 -11.07
CA THR A 135 -6.62 -17.07 -10.11
C THR A 135 -7.53 -17.43 -8.94
N ILE A 136 -7.07 -17.14 -7.72
CA ILE A 136 -7.79 -17.35 -6.46
C ILE A 136 -8.38 -16.03 -6.00
N TYR A 137 -9.67 -16.04 -5.66
CA TYR A 137 -10.38 -14.92 -5.05
C TYR A 137 -10.99 -15.37 -3.73
N ASP A 138 -11.14 -14.44 -2.78
CA ASP A 138 -11.95 -14.67 -1.59
C ASP A 138 -12.61 -13.37 -1.14
N ASP A 139 -13.62 -13.48 -0.27
CA ASP A 139 -14.32 -12.34 0.32
C ASP A 139 -13.71 -11.88 1.66
N TYR A 140 -12.44 -12.18 1.92
CA TYR A 140 -11.75 -11.65 3.08
C TYR A 140 -11.57 -10.13 2.94
N LEU A 141 -11.57 -9.42 4.08
CA LEU A 141 -11.31 -7.98 4.10
C LEU A 141 -9.82 -7.70 3.89
N GLN A 142 -9.46 -7.27 2.70
CA GLN A 142 -8.09 -6.94 2.35
C GLN A 142 -7.78 -5.48 2.70
N ARG A 143 -6.82 -5.26 3.61
CA ARG A 143 -6.33 -3.91 3.95
C ARG A 143 -5.17 -3.54 3.04
N PHE A 144 -5.18 -2.32 2.51
CA PHE A 144 -4.03 -1.82 1.77
C PHE A 144 -2.86 -1.55 2.74
N PRO A 145 -1.60 -1.80 2.33
CA PRO A 145 -0.44 -1.50 3.17
C PRO A 145 -0.33 -0.03 3.57
N THR A 146 -0.77 0.85 2.68
CA THR A 146 -0.91 2.28 2.92
C THR A 146 -2.21 2.81 2.30
N PRO A 147 -2.75 3.94 2.80
CA PRO A 147 -3.87 4.63 2.19
C PRO A 147 -3.58 4.99 0.74
N ARG A 148 -4.62 4.99 -0.09
CA ARG A 148 -4.53 5.40 -1.50
C ARG A 148 -5.78 6.16 -1.90
N ILE A 149 -5.64 7.05 -2.87
CA ILE A 149 -6.78 7.79 -3.44
C ILE A 149 -7.14 7.15 -4.78
N TYR A 150 -8.42 6.88 -5.00
CA TYR A 150 -8.94 6.31 -6.23
C TYR A 150 -10.14 7.12 -6.74
N GLY A 151 -10.44 7.04 -8.03
CA GLY A 151 -11.47 7.88 -8.62
C GLY A 151 -11.57 7.79 -10.14
N ASP A 152 -12.31 8.73 -10.72
CA ASP A 152 -12.51 8.84 -12.18
C ASP A 152 -11.40 9.63 -12.91
N PHE A 153 -10.32 9.97 -12.20
CA PHE A 153 -9.13 10.59 -12.76
C PHE A 153 -8.15 9.57 -13.37
N ASN A 154 -8.28 8.28 -13.05
CA ASN A 154 -7.28 7.26 -13.42
C ASN A 154 -7.04 7.24 -14.93
N GLU A 155 -8.10 7.24 -15.75
CA GLU A 155 -7.98 7.21 -17.20
C GLU A 155 -7.35 8.48 -17.75
N ALA A 156 -7.75 9.65 -17.24
CA ALA A 156 -7.18 10.93 -17.65
C ALA A 156 -5.69 11.02 -17.34
N MET A 157 -5.24 10.39 -16.25
CA MET A 157 -3.83 10.29 -15.88
C MET A 157 -3.09 9.16 -16.62
N GLY A 158 -3.76 8.38 -17.47
CA GLY A 158 -3.16 7.23 -18.15
C GLY A 158 -2.79 6.08 -17.21
N ARG A 159 -3.47 5.97 -16.05
CA ARG A 159 -3.20 5.00 -14.97
C ARG A 159 -4.15 3.79 -15.01
N GLY A 160 -4.84 3.56 -16.12
CA GLY A 160 -5.79 2.46 -16.28
C GLY A 160 -7.22 2.88 -15.96
N ALA A 161 -8.08 1.89 -15.68
CA ALA A 161 -9.53 2.10 -15.58
C ALA A 161 -9.92 3.00 -14.41
N ASN A 162 -10.94 3.83 -14.64
CA ASN A 162 -11.56 4.63 -13.60
C ASN A 162 -12.07 3.73 -12.46
N TRP A 163 -11.96 4.26 -11.24
CA TRP A 163 -12.32 3.56 -10.00
C TRP A 163 -11.51 2.29 -9.70
N SER A 164 -10.43 2.02 -10.45
CA SER A 164 -9.45 1.01 -10.07
C SER A 164 -8.66 1.45 -8.84
N MET A 165 -8.48 0.52 -7.89
CA MET A 165 -7.75 0.72 -6.63
C MET A 165 -6.36 0.04 -6.64
N THR A 166 -5.92 -0.51 -7.76
CA THR A 166 -4.61 -1.16 -7.88
C THR A 166 -3.47 -0.17 -7.67
N ASP A 167 -2.28 -0.64 -7.32
CA ASP A 167 -1.10 0.22 -7.09
C ASP A 167 -0.74 1.06 -8.31
N GLU A 168 -0.93 0.52 -9.51
CA GLU A 168 -0.66 1.22 -10.77
C GLU A 168 -1.71 2.28 -11.11
N SER A 169 -2.95 2.09 -10.65
CA SER A 169 -4.06 2.99 -10.95
C SER A 169 -4.25 4.09 -9.92
N ALA A 170 -4.34 3.73 -8.65
CA ALA A 170 -4.60 4.66 -7.57
C ALA A 170 -3.39 5.57 -7.29
N LEU A 171 -3.64 6.66 -6.55
CA LEU A 171 -2.61 7.53 -6.00
C LEU A 171 -2.22 6.97 -4.62
N VAL A 172 -1.16 6.16 -4.57
CA VAL A 172 -0.66 5.57 -3.33
C VAL A 172 -0.01 6.64 -2.45
N LEU A 173 -0.35 6.68 -1.17
CA LEU A 173 0.27 7.59 -0.21
C LEU A 173 1.28 6.82 0.65
N THR A 174 2.29 7.51 1.16
CA THR A 174 3.38 6.93 1.96
C THR A 174 3.59 7.70 3.24
N ASP A 175 3.99 7.02 4.31
CA ASP A 175 4.35 7.64 5.59
C ASP A 175 5.86 7.48 5.82
N PRO A 176 6.69 8.37 5.24
CA PRO A 176 8.15 8.26 5.33
C PRO A 176 8.67 8.44 6.76
N ASN A 177 7.88 9.07 7.64
CA ASN A 177 8.30 9.43 8.99
C ASN A 177 7.71 8.53 10.08
N ALA A 178 6.79 7.64 9.71
CA ALA A 178 6.02 6.78 10.60
C ALA A 178 5.24 7.58 11.66
N ASP A 179 4.64 8.70 11.25
CA ASP A 179 3.86 9.58 12.13
C ASP A 179 2.33 9.46 11.96
N GLY A 180 1.88 8.61 11.03
CA GLY A 180 0.47 8.42 10.71
C GLY A 180 -0.08 9.44 9.71
N VAL A 181 0.74 10.34 9.19
CA VAL A 181 0.38 11.28 8.11
C VAL A 181 1.02 10.81 6.81
N PHE A 182 0.17 10.37 5.89
CA PHE A 182 0.58 9.79 4.61
C PHE A 182 0.55 10.84 3.52
N ASN A 183 1.60 10.95 2.70
CA ASN A 183 1.68 11.92 1.63
C ASN A 183 2.05 11.29 0.27
N GLY A 184 1.73 12.02 -0.80
CA GLY A 184 2.13 11.68 -2.16
C GLY A 184 1.95 12.84 -3.14
N PHE A 185 2.85 12.94 -4.11
CA PHE A 185 2.85 13.98 -5.14
C PHE A 185 2.36 13.44 -6.47
N TYR A 186 1.37 14.10 -7.06
CA TYR A 186 0.75 13.64 -8.31
C TYR A 186 0.42 14.81 -9.23
N LYS A 187 0.77 14.66 -10.51
CA LYS A 187 0.37 15.58 -11.56
C LYS A 187 -0.99 15.16 -12.11
N LEU A 188 -2.03 15.94 -11.84
CA LEU A 188 -3.34 15.75 -12.43
C LEU A 188 -3.47 16.60 -13.71
N PRO A 189 -4.03 16.05 -14.80
CA PRO A 189 -4.32 16.83 -16.00
C PRO A 189 -5.46 17.83 -15.74
N ALA A 190 -5.52 18.87 -16.57
CA ALA A 190 -6.67 19.78 -16.58
C ALA A 190 -7.99 19.00 -16.71
N TYR A 191 -8.99 19.34 -15.89
CA TYR A 191 -10.30 18.70 -15.95
C TYR A 191 -11.09 19.20 -17.16
N THR A 192 -11.43 18.29 -18.08
CA THR A 192 -12.13 18.61 -19.33
C THR A 192 -13.64 18.37 -19.27
N GLY A 193 -14.15 17.85 -18.16
CA GLY A 193 -15.58 17.57 -17.97
C GLY A 193 -16.40 18.83 -17.65
N SER A 194 -17.72 18.68 -17.66
CA SER A 194 -18.66 19.76 -17.30
C SER A 194 -19.05 19.77 -15.82
N GLY A 195 -18.64 18.78 -15.03
CA GLY A 195 -19.00 18.62 -13.62
C GLY A 195 -18.12 19.41 -12.65
N ASP A 196 -18.16 19.00 -11.38
CA ASP A 196 -17.48 19.65 -10.26
C ASP A 196 -15.98 19.34 -10.18
N GLY A 197 -15.47 18.46 -11.04
CA GLY A 197 -14.08 18.02 -11.07
C GLY A 197 -13.99 16.50 -11.13
N TYR A 198 -12.78 15.98 -10.95
CA TYR A 198 -12.55 14.56 -10.73
C TYR A 198 -13.14 14.15 -9.39
N MET A 199 -13.86 13.04 -9.39
CA MET A 199 -14.34 12.37 -8.19
C MET A 199 -13.20 11.59 -7.55
N MET A 200 -12.94 11.83 -6.27
CA MET A 200 -11.81 11.25 -5.53
C MET A 200 -12.26 10.78 -4.15
N VAL A 201 -11.74 9.63 -3.74
CA VAL A 201 -12.00 9.03 -2.43
C VAL A 201 -10.72 8.40 -1.90
N THR A 202 -10.45 8.55 -0.61
CA THR A 202 -9.36 7.85 0.07
C THR A 202 -9.86 6.48 0.54
N VAL A 203 -9.19 5.40 0.16
CA VAL A 203 -9.57 4.02 0.47
C VAL A 203 -8.48 3.31 1.28
N LEU A 204 -8.91 2.55 2.30
CA LEU A 204 -8.05 1.82 3.24
C LEU A 204 -8.19 0.30 3.09
N SER A 205 -9.33 -0.18 2.63
CA SER A 205 -9.55 -1.62 2.43
C SER A 205 -10.52 -1.91 1.28
N THR A 206 -10.40 -3.13 0.78
CA THR A 206 -11.25 -3.69 -0.27
C THR A 206 -11.67 -5.11 0.07
N ARG A 207 -12.70 -5.60 -0.61
CA ARG A 207 -13.17 -6.97 -0.53
C ARG A 207 -13.65 -7.41 -1.90
N PHE A 208 -13.38 -8.65 -2.28
CA PHE A 208 -13.96 -9.21 -3.49
C PHE A 208 -15.46 -9.46 -3.27
N ASN A 209 -16.27 -8.87 -4.13
CA ASN A 209 -17.69 -9.14 -4.17
C ASN A 209 -17.92 -10.44 -4.96
N THR A 210 -18.27 -11.52 -4.29
CA THR A 210 -18.44 -12.85 -4.90
C THR A 210 -19.71 -12.97 -5.75
N GLN A 211 -20.66 -12.05 -5.58
CA GLN A 211 -21.89 -12.01 -6.39
C GLN A 211 -21.66 -11.34 -7.75
N TYR A 212 -20.90 -10.24 -7.77
CA TYR A 212 -20.68 -9.43 -8.96
C TYR A 212 -19.25 -9.53 -9.54
N TYR A 213 -18.37 -10.26 -8.87
CA TYR A 213 -17.02 -10.61 -9.30
C TYR A 213 -16.08 -9.42 -9.53
N PHE A 214 -16.07 -8.47 -8.61
CA PHE A 214 -15.14 -7.34 -8.61
C PHE A 214 -14.69 -6.97 -7.20
N PHE A 215 -13.55 -6.31 -7.07
CA PHE A 215 -13.11 -5.74 -5.80
C PHE A 215 -13.82 -4.42 -5.51
N GLY A 216 -14.60 -4.37 -4.44
CA GLY A 216 -15.27 -3.17 -3.96
C GLY A 216 -14.51 -2.51 -2.82
N ALA A 217 -14.51 -1.19 -2.76
CA ALA A 217 -14.00 -0.46 -1.59
C ALA A 217 -14.89 -0.75 -0.36
N VAL A 218 -14.27 -0.95 0.80
CA VAL A 218 -14.98 -1.23 2.06
C VAL A 218 -14.81 -0.06 3.03
N GLU A 219 -13.59 0.17 3.52
CA GLU A 219 -13.27 1.30 4.38
C GLU A 219 -12.74 2.45 3.52
N GLN A 220 -13.52 3.52 3.41
CA GLN A 220 -13.22 4.65 2.51
C GLN A 220 -13.83 5.95 3.04
N TYR A 221 -13.16 7.08 2.73
CA TYR A 221 -13.47 8.40 3.26
C TYR A 221 -13.41 9.47 2.18
N LYS A 222 -14.33 10.44 2.28
CA LYS A 222 -14.19 11.71 1.59
C LYS A 222 -13.01 12.48 2.19
N PHE A 223 -12.53 13.48 1.46
CA PHE A 223 -11.42 14.33 1.90
C PHE A 223 -11.72 15.12 3.18
N ASP A 224 -13.00 15.35 3.50
CA ASP A 224 -13.43 15.94 4.77
C ASP A 224 -13.38 14.98 5.98
N GLY A 225 -12.92 13.74 5.78
CA GLY A 225 -12.81 12.71 6.82
C GLY A 225 -14.10 11.95 7.11
N THR A 226 -15.22 12.28 6.46
CA THR A 226 -16.47 11.52 6.64
C THR A 226 -16.52 10.28 5.74
N PRO A 227 -17.23 9.20 6.13
CA PRO A 227 -17.32 7.98 5.33
C PRO A 227 -17.81 8.25 3.90
N ALA A 228 -17.15 7.62 2.93
CA ALA A 228 -17.51 7.66 1.52
C ALA A 228 -18.30 6.41 1.10
N GLY A 229 -18.81 6.43 -0.13
CA GLY A 229 -19.62 5.36 -0.71
C GLY A 229 -20.01 5.67 -2.15
N MET A 230 -20.90 4.86 -2.71
CA MET A 230 -21.36 5.03 -4.10
C MET A 230 -21.96 6.42 -4.32
N GLY A 231 -21.32 7.24 -5.17
CA GLY A 231 -21.73 8.62 -5.46
C GLY A 231 -21.37 9.64 -4.37
N MET A 232 -20.76 9.21 -3.27
CA MET A 232 -20.32 10.08 -2.17
C MET A 232 -18.79 10.24 -2.23
N ALA A 233 -18.35 11.20 -3.04
CA ALA A 233 -16.93 11.47 -3.28
C ALA A 233 -16.58 12.93 -2.98
N SER A 234 -15.28 13.19 -2.87
CA SER A 234 -14.70 14.53 -2.94
C SER A 234 -14.41 14.91 -4.39
N TYR A 235 -14.26 16.21 -4.64
CA TYR A 235 -14.06 16.73 -5.99
C TYR A 235 -12.79 17.59 -6.04
N LEU A 236 -11.99 17.41 -7.08
CA LEU A 236 -10.86 18.26 -7.39
C LEU A 236 -10.92 18.66 -8.87
N LYS A 237 -10.84 19.97 -9.14
CA LYS A 237 -11.00 20.53 -10.49
C LYS A 237 -9.79 21.35 -10.93
N PRO A 238 -8.71 20.70 -11.41
CA PRO A 238 -7.58 21.43 -11.98
C PRO A 238 -8.02 22.14 -13.26
N LEU A 239 -7.80 23.47 -13.34
CA LEU A 239 -8.11 24.24 -14.56
C LEU A 239 -7.02 24.11 -15.63
N VAL A 240 -5.82 23.75 -15.19
CA VAL A 240 -4.66 23.41 -16.01
C VAL A 240 -4.04 22.14 -15.42
N ASP A 241 -3.08 21.56 -16.13
CA ASP A 241 -2.23 20.50 -15.59
C ASP A 241 -1.52 21.00 -14.31
N THR A 242 -1.78 20.35 -13.18
CA THR A 242 -1.31 20.81 -11.86
C THR A 242 -0.72 19.66 -11.05
N ILE A 243 0.40 19.93 -10.37
CA ILE A 243 0.99 19.01 -9.39
C ILE A 243 0.36 19.31 -8.03
N TYR A 244 -0.13 18.27 -7.36
CA TYR A 244 -0.67 18.35 -6.01
C TYR A 244 0.17 17.48 -5.07
N GLU A 245 0.40 17.99 -3.86
CA GLU A 245 0.69 17.18 -2.69
C GLU A 245 -0.62 16.80 -2.02
N PHE A 246 -0.92 15.51 -1.93
CA PHE A 246 -2.00 14.99 -1.10
C PHE A 246 -1.44 14.56 0.25
N GLN A 247 -2.15 14.90 1.33
CA GLN A 247 -1.81 14.46 2.69
C GLN A 247 -3.04 13.87 3.36
N TYR A 248 -2.95 12.63 3.85
CA TYR A 248 -4.00 11.94 4.58
C TYR A 248 -3.55 11.70 6.02
N ASP A 249 -4.35 12.17 6.98
CA ASP A 249 -4.14 11.94 8.41
C ASP A 249 -4.91 10.69 8.86
N GLY A 250 -4.19 9.65 9.27
CA GLY A 250 -4.77 8.38 9.70
C GLY A 250 -5.63 8.45 10.96
N SER A 251 -5.51 9.51 11.76
CA SER A 251 -6.27 9.69 13.00
C SER A 251 -7.61 10.40 12.79
N THR A 252 -7.65 11.36 11.86
CA THR A 252 -8.85 12.14 11.55
C THR A 252 -9.54 11.71 10.26
N HIS A 253 -8.88 10.87 9.46
CA HIS A 253 -9.27 10.46 8.11
C HIS A 253 -9.37 11.62 7.09
N VAL A 254 -8.96 12.83 7.47
CA VAL A 254 -8.99 14.00 6.59
C VAL A 254 -7.89 13.87 5.55
N THR A 255 -8.23 14.17 4.30
CA THR A 255 -7.27 14.31 3.21
C THR A 255 -7.22 15.76 2.76
N THR A 256 -6.07 16.40 2.87
CA THR A 256 -5.83 17.74 2.33
C THR A 256 -5.04 17.63 1.03
N PHE A 257 -5.10 18.67 0.21
CA PHE A 257 -4.26 18.79 -0.97
C PHE A 257 -3.77 20.22 -1.14
N THR A 258 -2.54 20.38 -1.61
CA THR A 258 -1.92 21.69 -1.89
C THR A 258 -1.29 21.67 -3.27
N GLU A 259 -1.48 22.75 -4.03
CA GLU A 259 -0.80 22.92 -5.33
C GLU A 259 0.70 23.11 -5.12
N CYS A 260 1.50 22.40 -5.91
CA CYS A 260 2.95 22.48 -5.91
C CYS A 260 3.43 23.02 -7.25
N VAL A 261 4.26 24.06 -7.20
CA VAL A 261 4.91 24.61 -8.40
C VAL A 261 6.37 24.17 -8.38
N THR A 262 6.88 23.69 -9.52
CA THR A 262 8.30 23.32 -9.63
C THR A 262 9.17 24.52 -9.31
N ASP A 263 10.22 24.29 -8.51
CA ASP A 263 11.13 25.31 -7.98
C ASP A 263 10.50 26.32 -7.00
N GLN A 264 9.25 26.09 -6.56
CA GLN A 264 8.62 26.92 -5.54
C GLN A 264 9.41 26.86 -4.23
N VAL A 265 9.72 28.02 -3.69
CA VAL A 265 10.35 28.17 -2.37
C VAL A 265 9.30 28.65 -1.36
N VAL A 266 9.23 27.96 -0.23
CA VAL A 266 8.32 28.26 0.88
C VAL A 266 9.14 28.48 2.14
N GLN A 267 8.93 29.62 2.79
CA GLN A 267 9.57 29.92 4.08
C GLN A 267 8.95 29.04 5.18
N LEU A 268 9.81 28.45 6.01
CA LEU A 268 9.36 27.73 7.19
C LEU A 268 8.80 28.74 8.21
N PRO A 269 7.76 28.38 8.99
CA PRO A 269 7.20 29.28 9.99
C PRO A 269 8.22 29.75 11.04
N LEU A 270 9.18 28.90 11.36
CA LEU A 270 10.29 29.14 12.27
C LEU A 270 11.55 28.47 11.69
N PRO A 271 12.77 28.95 12.05
CA PRO A 271 14.00 28.21 11.76
C PRO A 271 13.94 26.80 12.35
N VAL A 272 14.46 25.82 11.63
CA VAL A 272 14.48 24.42 12.05
C VAL A 272 15.91 23.92 12.07
N VAL A 273 16.34 23.34 13.19
CA VAL A 273 17.58 22.55 13.22
C VAL A 273 17.26 21.13 12.81
N TYR A 274 18.04 20.57 11.89
CA TYR A 274 17.81 19.23 11.36
C TYR A 274 19.13 18.56 10.97
N GLY A 275 19.09 17.25 10.77
CA GLY A 275 20.29 16.46 10.55
C GLY A 275 20.07 14.96 10.55
N ASP A 276 21.16 14.20 10.57
CA ASP A 276 21.10 12.73 10.64
C ASP A 276 20.39 12.24 11.93
N PHE A 277 20.53 12.98 13.04
CA PHE A 277 19.91 12.67 14.33
C PHE A 277 18.36 12.67 14.31
N ASN A 278 17.73 13.38 13.37
CA ASN A 278 16.27 13.39 13.20
C ASN A 278 15.81 12.84 11.83
N GLY A 279 16.70 12.15 11.11
CA GLY A 279 16.41 11.58 9.79
C GLY A 279 16.24 12.64 8.69
N TRP A 280 16.89 13.78 8.83
CA TRP A 280 16.83 14.92 7.89
C TRP A 280 15.45 15.60 7.79
N ASN A 281 14.64 15.50 8.83
CA ASN A 281 13.29 16.07 8.85
C ASN A 281 13.31 17.57 9.15
N ILE A 282 12.76 18.37 8.24
CA ILE A 282 12.55 19.82 8.40
C ILE A 282 11.10 20.19 8.75
N GLU A 283 10.18 19.22 8.65
CA GLU A 283 8.77 19.37 8.98
C GLU A 283 8.24 18.12 9.70
N GLY A 284 7.03 18.21 10.25
CA GLY A 284 6.40 17.13 10.99
C GLY A 284 6.94 16.96 12.42
N PRO A 285 6.56 15.88 13.11
CA PRO A 285 6.82 15.71 14.55
C PRO A 285 8.29 15.48 14.89
N LYS A 286 9.14 15.16 13.90
CA LYS A 286 10.60 15.01 14.08
C LYS A 286 11.37 16.31 13.80
N ALA A 287 10.73 17.35 13.29
CA ALA A 287 11.36 18.64 13.07
C ALA A 287 11.66 19.33 14.41
N ILE A 288 12.86 19.89 14.55
CA ILE A 288 13.25 20.60 15.76
C ILE A 288 13.19 22.10 15.48
N THR A 289 12.04 22.71 15.76
CA THR A 289 11.82 24.16 15.56
C THR A 289 12.55 24.97 16.63
N LEU A 290 13.16 26.09 16.23
CA LEU A 290 13.73 27.08 17.15
C LEU A 290 12.66 28.13 17.46
N ALA A 291 12.26 28.23 18.72
CA ALA A 291 11.27 29.19 19.17
C ALA A 291 11.90 30.58 19.31
N LYS A 292 11.12 31.64 19.05
CA LYS A 292 11.62 33.02 19.20
C LYS A 292 12.04 33.30 20.65
N ASP A 293 13.29 33.71 20.85
CA ASP A 293 13.95 33.97 22.16
C ASP A 293 14.55 35.39 22.22
N GLY A 294 14.01 36.31 21.43
CA GLY A 294 14.45 37.71 21.33
C GLY A 294 14.01 38.35 20.02
N GLU A 295 14.50 39.56 19.73
CA GLU A 295 14.10 40.29 18.52
C GLU A 295 14.53 39.55 17.24
N ASN A 296 15.78 39.06 17.23
CA ASN A 296 16.44 38.40 16.10
C ASN A 296 17.01 37.03 16.47
N THR A 297 16.61 36.46 17.60
CA THR A 297 17.16 35.21 18.13
C THR A 297 16.08 34.17 18.28
N TYR A 298 16.43 32.94 17.94
CA TYR A 298 15.56 31.77 18.03
C TYR A 298 16.33 30.67 18.73
N SER A 299 15.73 29.98 19.69
CA SER A 299 16.42 28.96 20.46
C SER A 299 15.59 27.71 20.70
N THR A 300 16.30 26.61 20.98
CA THR A 300 15.72 25.34 21.41
C THR A 300 16.72 24.60 22.29
N VAL A 301 16.24 23.61 23.04
CA VAL A 301 17.09 22.67 23.76
C VAL A 301 16.99 21.32 23.06
N LEU A 302 18.11 20.86 22.52
CA LEU A 302 18.22 19.56 21.86
C LEU A 302 18.99 18.59 22.76
N LYS A 303 18.38 17.45 23.05
CA LYS A 303 19.04 16.36 23.78
C LYS A 303 19.57 15.33 22.78
N LEU A 304 20.87 15.07 22.81
CA LEU A 304 21.52 14.08 21.94
C LEU A 304 22.14 12.96 22.79
N PRO A 305 21.98 11.68 22.39
CA PRO A 305 22.71 10.59 23.02
C PRO A 305 24.20 10.66 22.66
N ALA A 306 25.03 9.95 23.42
CA ALA A 306 26.45 9.80 23.11
C ALA A 306 26.63 9.35 21.65
N TYR A 307 27.54 10.01 20.92
CA TYR A 307 27.82 9.64 19.53
C TYR A 307 28.69 8.38 19.49
N THR A 308 28.16 7.31 18.92
CA THR A 308 28.82 5.99 18.82
C THR A 308 29.37 5.69 17.42
N GLY A 309 29.17 6.59 16.45
CA GLY A 309 29.67 6.43 15.08
C GLY A 309 31.17 6.73 14.93
N GLU A 310 31.73 6.38 13.77
CA GLU A 310 33.15 6.58 13.45
C GLU A 310 33.47 7.98 12.90
N GLY A 311 32.43 8.81 12.63
CA GLY A 311 32.56 10.11 11.97
C GLY A 311 32.84 11.31 12.90
N SER A 312 32.67 12.50 12.35
CA SER A 312 32.89 13.79 13.03
C SER A 312 31.85 14.15 14.08
N GLY A 313 30.75 13.39 14.18
CA GLY A 313 29.62 13.67 15.06
C GLY A 313 28.29 13.63 14.28
N TYR A 314 27.21 13.99 14.96
CA TYR A 314 25.91 14.25 14.32
C TYR A 314 26.04 15.41 13.35
N MET A 315 25.51 15.27 12.15
CA MET A 315 25.49 16.30 11.12
C MET A 315 24.32 17.24 11.35
N MET A 316 24.54 18.55 11.33
CA MET A 316 23.52 19.53 11.70
C MET A 316 23.57 20.79 10.86
N LEU A 317 22.39 21.33 10.59
CA LEU A 317 22.14 22.54 9.82
C LEU A 317 20.95 23.28 10.41
N VAL A 318 20.86 24.59 10.14
CA VAL A 318 19.63 25.37 10.35
C VAL A 318 18.99 25.66 8.99
N CYS A 319 17.75 25.21 8.80
CA CYS A 319 16.94 25.44 7.61
C CYS A 319 15.94 26.57 7.85
N LEU A 320 15.78 27.46 6.88
CA LEU A 320 14.84 28.58 6.91
C LEU A 320 13.73 28.43 5.86
N SER A 321 14.03 27.78 4.73
CA SER A 321 13.05 27.57 3.67
C SER A 321 13.23 26.22 2.99
N LYS A 322 12.12 25.72 2.44
CA LYS A 322 12.07 24.53 1.63
C LYS A 322 11.76 24.87 0.18
N LYS A 323 12.21 24.02 -0.74
CA LYS A 323 11.92 24.09 -2.16
C LYS A 323 11.26 22.82 -2.65
N PHE A 324 10.30 22.96 -3.56
CA PHE A 324 9.69 21.82 -4.24
C PHE A 324 10.55 21.44 -5.46
N TYR A 325 11.20 20.29 -5.36
CA TYR A 325 11.99 19.71 -6.43
C TYR A 325 11.11 18.77 -7.25
N ASN A 326 11.17 18.93 -8.57
CA ASN A 326 10.60 18.01 -9.55
C ASN A 326 11.68 17.74 -10.60
N ASP A 327 12.60 16.86 -10.25
CA ASP A 327 13.81 16.57 -11.03
C ASP A 327 13.96 15.04 -11.23
N GLN A 328 15.13 14.61 -11.71
CA GLN A 328 15.43 13.19 -11.95
C GLN A 328 15.33 12.28 -10.71
N TRP A 329 15.30 12.86 -9.50
CA TRP A 329 15.14 12.14 -8.24
C TRP A 329 13.69 12.12 -7.76
N GLY A 330 12.75 12.63 -8.56
CA GLY A 330 11.32 12.66 -8.29
C GLY A 330 10.83 13.95 -7.63
N MET A 331 9.54 13.95 -7.34
CA MET A 331 8.83 15.05 -6.70
C MET A 331 9.02 15.00 -5.17
N ARG A 332 9.54 16.08 -4.57
CA ARG A 332 9.79 16.16 -3.12
C ARG A 332 9.94 17.60 -2.63
N TRP A 333 9.63 17.83 -1.37
CA TRP A 333 10.14 19.00 -0.64
C TRP A 333 11.56 18.72 -0.14
N GLY A 334 12.44 19.72 -0.20
CA GLY A 334 13.78 19.64 0.40
C GLY A 334 14.25 21.00 0.89
N ALA A 335 15.31 21.05 1.70
CA ALA A 335 15.90 22.31 2.16
C ALA A 335 16.40 23.18 0.98
N GLU A 336 16.29 24.50 1.11
CA GLU A 336 16.73 25.49 0.10
C GLU A 336 17.63 26.55 0.73
N GLU A 337 17.08 27.36 1.63
CA GLU A 337 17.87 28.31 2.40
C GLU A 337 18.25 27.69 3.74
N GLN A 338 19.55 27.45 3.92
CA GLN A 338 20.10 26.73 5.06
C GLN A 338 21.52 27.20 5.36
N TYR A 339 21.92 27.07 6.62
CA TYR A 339 23.19 27.57 7.13
C TYR A 339 23.86 26.55 8.05
N ILE A 340 25.18 26.46 7.97
CA ILE A 340 26.00 25.86 9.02
C ILE A 340 26.11 26.82 10.21
N PHE A 341 26.53 26.34 11.36
CA PHE A 341 26.48 27.09 12.62
C PHE A 341 27.36 28.35 12.64
N ASP A 342 28.36 28.46 11.78
CA ASP A 342 29.16 29.69 11.64
C ASP A 342 28.48 30.82 10.85
N GLY A 343 27.26 30.58 10.34
CA GLY A 343 26.49 31.53 9.53
C GLY A 343 26.76 31.47 8.03
N THR A 344 27.62 30.56 7.56
CA THR A 344 27.84 30.33 6.13
C THR A 344 26.65 29.59 5.53
N ARG A 345 26.17 30.06 4.38
CA ARG A 345 25.11 29.36 3.62
C ARG A 345 25.61 27.99 3.18
N ALA A 346 24.83 26.95 3.47
CA ALA A 346 25.20 25.57 3.20
C ALA A 346 24.64 25.09 1.85
N GLY A 347 25.50 24.44 1.08
CA GLY A 347 25.14 23.61 -0.06
C GLY A 347 25.24 22.12 0.25
N MET A 348 25.10 21.29 -0.78
CA MET A 348 25.19 19.83 -0.65
C MET A 348 26.53 19.41 -0.01
N GLY A 349 26.45 18.65 1.09
CA GLY A 349 27.61 18.10 1.81
C GLY A 349 28.27 19.04 2.82
N GLN A 350 27.80 20.30 2.94
CA GLN A 350 28.30 21.22 3.97
C GLN A 350 27.40 21.13 5.21
N VAL A 351 27.99 20.78 6.36
CA VAL A 351 27.27 20.58 7.62
C VAL A 351 28.11 21.04 8.82
N SER A 352 27.45 21.38 9.92
CA SER A 352 28.09 21.46 11.25
C SER A 352 28.03 20.12 11.96
N TYR A 353 28.88 19.95 12.99
CA TYR A 353 28.96 18.70 13.75
C TYR A 353 28.82 18.93 15.24
N LEU A 354 28.08 18.05 15.92
CA LEU A 354 28.13 17.88 17.37
C LEU A 354 28.51 16.44 17.72
N LYS A 355 29.50 16.27 18.60
CA LYS A 355 30.04 14.96 18.98
C LYS A 355 30.02 14.75 20.50
N PRO A 356 28.83 14.58 21.11
CA PRO A 356 28.72 14.35 22.54
C PRO A 356 29.33 12.99 22.93
N SER A 357 30.16 12.95 23.98
CA SER A 357 30.74 11.69 24.51
C SER A 357 29.82 10.96 25.50
N ALA A 358 28.76 11.64 25.95
CA ALA A 358 27.71 11.13 26.83
C ALA A 358 26.38 11.76 26.39
N GLU A 359 25.23 11.26 26.88
CA GLU A 359 23.97 11.95 26.65
C GLU A 359 24.05 13.40 27.15
N THR A 360 23.81 14.36 26.27
CA THR A 360 24.06 15.79 26.51
C THR A 360 22.92 16.63 25.96
N SER A 361 22.51 17.64 26.73
CA SER A 361 21.55 18.65 26.30
C SER A 361 22.29 19.90 25.83
N TYR A 362 21.95 20.40 24.64
CA TYR A 362 22.51 21.60 24.05
C TYR A 362 21.43 22.66 23.88
N LYS A 363 21.65 23.88 24.39
CA LYS A 363 20.89 25.05 23.97
C LYS A 363 21.49 25.54 22.65
N LEU A 364 20.68 25.52 21.60
CA LEU A 364 21.02 26.06 20.29
C LEU A 364 20.35 27.43 20.16
N THR A 365 21.10 28.46 19.82
CA THR A 365 20.55 29.82 19.60
C THR A 365 20.99 30.36 18.24
N TYR A 366 20.04 30.45 17.32
CA TYR A 366 20.21 30.99 15.98
C TYR A 366 19.90 32.49 15.94
N ASN A 367 20.79 33.28 15.32
CA ASN A 367 20.59 34.71 15.07
C ASN A 367 20.16 34.94 13.62
N SER A 368 18.98 35.51 13.37
CA SER A 368 18.42 35.71 12.03
C SER A 368 19.09 36.81 11.21
N LEU A 369 19.93 37.66 11.81
CA LEU A 369 20.69 38.70 11.10
C LEU A 369 22.05 38.21 10.64
N THR A 370 22.73 37.41 11.46
CA THR A 370 24.08 36.90 11.16
C THR A 370 24.09 35.46 10.66
N HIS A 371 22.97 34.76 10.78
CA HIS A 371 22.80 33.33 10.54
C HIS A 371 23.66 32.40 11.43
N VAL A 372 24.40 32.97 12.37
CA VAL A 372 25.23 32.21 13.32
C VAL A 372 24.33 31.48 14.31
N THR A 373 24.68 30.24 14.61
CA THR A 373 24.07 29.44 15.67
C THR A 373 25.09 29.17 16.77
N THR A 374 24.82 29.66 17.98
CA THR A 374 25.63 29.34 19.15
C THR A 374 25.14 28.04 19.78
N VAL A 375 26.08 27.29 20.35
CA VAL A 375 25.82 26.00 21.00
C VAL A 375 26.38 26.05 22.41
N GLU A 376 25.53 25.79 23.40
CA GLU A 376 25.91 25.78 24.82
C GLU A 376 25.42 24.48 25.46
N GLU A 377 26.30 23.78 26.17
CA GLU A 377 25.90 22.64 27.00
C GLU A 377 25.08 23.13 28.19
N VAL A 378 23.91 22.53 28.40
CA VAL A 378 23.03 22.82 29.55
C VAL A 378 22.95 21.61 30.46
N LYS A 379 23.05 21.86 31.77
CA LYS A 379 23.04 20.82 32.82
C LYS A 379 21.64 20.44 33.25
#